data_AF-A0A2N2EQK4-F1
#
_entry.id   AF-A0A2N2EQK4-F1
#
_cell.length_a   1.000
_cell.length_b   1.000
_cell.length_c   1.000
_cell.angle_alpha   90.00
_cell.angle_beta   90.00
_cell.angle_gamma   90.00
#
_symmetry.space_group_name_H-M   'P 1'
#
loop_
_entity.id
_entity.type
_entity.pdbx_description
1 polymer ?
#
loop_
_entity_poly.entity_id
_entity_poly.type
_entity_poly.pdbx_seq_one_letter_code
_entity_poly.pdbx_strand_id
1 'polypeptide(L)'
;MNKTLLLLAGGLALAALLPAPAAAQFGSRAEEQAFDYDPGAEAAEKVQRSSTEVTFEDAEMINHPIYGTIVLSKYRWRSWVTRALYLTLINIALLAIILAMPRNQEANIILGYTLCGVSMSISFWTFLCAVLIFMLKAAAWTYVLPVALGLGAAGYLILMRIKKSDVSLSELKESFQKMNKASTEDPRLTSVPGTPGDWPGDDFLR
;
A
#
# COMPACT_ATOMS: atom_id res chain seq x y z
N MET A 1 -1.74 25.65 13.22
CA MET A 1 -0.94 24.40 13.26
C MET A 1 -1.79 23.31 13.91
N ASN A 2 -2.11 22.26 13.16
CA ASN A 2 -3.07 21.24 13.60
C ASN A 2 -2.45 20.35 14.69
N LYS A 3 -2.99 20.45 15.91
CA LYS A 3 -2.52 19.70 17.10
C LYS A 3 -2.58 18.18 16.90
N THR A 4 -3.46 17.71 16.01
CA THR A 4 -3.60 16.31 15.60
C THR A 4 -2.37 15.76 14.86
N LEU A 5 -1.67 16.60 14.09
CA LEU A 5 -0.50 16.20 13.31
C LEU A 5 0.74 16.03 14.20
N LEU A 6 0.85 16.84 15.26
CA LEU A 6 1.87 16.71 16.30
C LEU A 6 1.66 15.48 17.18
N LEU A 7 0.40 15.13 17.50
CA LEU A 7 0.08 13.93 18.27
C LEU A 7 0.34 12.64 17.48
N LEU A 8 0.04 12.62 16.18
CA LEU A 8 0.35 11.50 15.29
C LEU A 8 1.86 11.32 15.07
N ALA A 9 2.59 12.42 14.88
CA ALA A 9 4.04 12.40 14.78
C ALA A 9 4.70 11.96 16.10
N GLY A 10 4.17 12.39 17.24
CA GLY A 10 4.62 11.96 18.56
C GLY A 10 4.38 10.48 18.83
N GLY A 11 3.22 9.94 18.43
CA GLY A 11 2.90 8.51 18.56
C GLY A 11 3.79 7.61 17.70
N LEU A 12 4.09 8.02 16.46
CA LEU A 12 5.01 7.30 15.57
C LEU A 12 6.46 7.36 16.05
N ALA A 13 6.88 8.48 16.63
CA ALA A 13 8.23 8.61 17.22
C ALA A 13 8.40 7.74 18.47
N LEU A 14 7.36 7.60 19.31
CA LEU A 14 7.39 6.72 20.49
C LEU A 14 7.42 5.23 20.11
N ALA A 15 6.71 4.83 19.05
CA ALA A 15 6.70 3.45 18.56
C ALA A 15 8.04 3.03 17.93
N ALA A 16 8.80 3.97 17.37
CA ALA A 16 10.13 3.71 16.81
C ALA A 16 11.25 3.62 17.87
N LEU A 17 11.00 4.13 19.08
CA LEU A 17 11.95 4.13 20.21
C LEU A 17 11.79 2.93 21.14
N LEU A 18 10.73 2.14 20.99
CA LEU A 18 10.55 0.90 21.73
C LEU A 18 11.14 -0.25 20.91
N PRO A 19 12.28 -0.84 21.31
CA PRO A 19 12.70 -2.12 20.75
C PRO A 19 11.59 -3.11 21.10
N ALA A 20 10.80 -3.54 20.12
CA ALA A 20 9.91 -4.67 20.30
C ALA A 20 10.79 -5.93 20.28
N PRO A 21 11.08 -6.60 21.42
CA PRO A 21 11.61 -7.94 21.35
C PRO A 21 10.60 -8.79 20.56
N ALA A 22 11.11 -9.73 19.76
CA ALA A 22 10.27 -10.68 19.06
C ALA A 22 9.39 -11.41 20.09
N ALA A 23 8.12 -11.00 20.19
CA ALA A 23 7.18 -11.52 21.18
C ALA A 23 6.93 -13.04 21.06
N ALA A 24 7.38 -13.63 19.94
CA ALA A 24 7.38 -15.07 19.72
C ALA A 24 8.35 -15.86 20.62
N GLN A 25 9.26 -15.20 21.35
CA GLN A 25 10.29 -15.85 22.17
C GLN A 25 10.15 -15.58 23.67
N PHE A 26 9.09 -14.87 24.08
CA PHE A 26 8.89 -14.47 25.47
C PHE A 26 8.37 -15.66 26.30
N GLY A 27 9.29 -16.40 26.94
CA GLY A 27 8.96 -17.45 27.92
C GLY A 27 9.49 -18.86 27.62
N SER A 28 10.13 -19.11 26.47
CA SER A 28 10.79 -20.39 26.20
C SER A 28 12.13 -20.49 26.92
N ARG A 29 12.47 -21.66 27.46
CA ARG A 29 13.78 -21.90 28.10
C ARG A 29 14.89 -21.83 27.06
N ALA A 30 16.08 -21.36 27.44
CA ALA A 30 17.22 -21.23 26.53
C ALA A 30 17.61 -22.55 25.84
N GLU A 31 17.33 -23.68 26.49
CA GLU A 31 17.57 -25.04 26.00
C GLU A 31 16.58 -25.46 24.88
N GLU A 32 15.39 -24.86 24.82
CA GLU A 32 14.37 -25.15 23.79
C GLU A 32 14.58 -24.35 22.50
N GLN A 33 15.48 -23.35 22.53
CA GLN A 33 15.82 -22.51 21.38
C GLN A 33 17.09 -22.97 20.65
N ALA A 34 17.84 -23.91 21.22
CA ALA A 34 19.06 -24.45 20.62
C ALA A 34 18.70 -25.71 19.82
N PHE A 35 18.56 -25.56 18.50
CA PHE A 35 18.63 -26.71 17.60
C PHE A 35 20.07 -27.25 17.67
N ASP A 36 20.25 -28.43 18.25
CA ASP A 36 21.55 -29.11 18.43
C ASP A 36 22.06 -29.64 17.08
N TYR A 37 22.41 -28.71 16.20
CA TYR A 37 23.08 -28.97 14.94
C TYR A 37 24.54 -28.65 15.13
N ASP A 38 25.37 -29.68 15.18
CA ASP A 38 26.82 -29.58 15.09
C ASP A 38 27.25 -29.83 13.63
N PRO A 39 27.42 -28.79 12.81
CA PRO A 39 27.82 -28.95 11.41
C PRO A 39 29.25 -29.47 11.23
N GLY A 40 30.03 -29.68 12.30
CA GLY A 40 31.46 -29.92 12.22
C GLY A 40 32.24 -28.65 11.84
N ALA A 41 33.52 -28.62 12.22
CA ALA A 41 34.36 -27.42 12.17
C ALA A 41 34.42 -26.75 10.78
N GLU A 42 34.36 -27.52 9.69
CA GLU A 42 34.46 -26.99 8.33
C GLU A 42 33.20 -26.25 7.84
N ALA A 43 32.00 -26.67 8.28
CA ALA A 43 30.76 -25.99 7.92
C ALA A 43 30.43 -24.83 8.87
N ALA A 44 30.90 -24.88 10.12
CA ALA A 44 30.90 -23.73 11.02
C ALA A 44 31.76 -22.58 10.47
N GLU A 45 32.91 -22.87 9.86
CA GLU A 45 33.79 -21.87 9.24
C GLU A 45 33.13 -21.21 8.01
N LYS A 46 32.36 -21.96 7.23
CA LYS A 46 31.60 -21.44 6.07
C LYS A 46 30.43 -20.54 6.46
N VAL A 47 29.82 -20.76 7.62
CA VAL A 47 28.71 -19.93 8.13
C VAL A 47 29.23 -18.70 8.89
N GLN A 48 30.40 -18.80 9.54
CA GLN A 48 31.05 -17.65 10.20
C GLN A 48 31.78 -16.71 9.25
N ARG A 49 32.21 -17.20 8.08
CA ARG A 49 32.65 -16.32 7.00
C ARG A 49 31.45 -15.60 6.42
N SER A 50 31.09 -14.48 7.07
CA SER A 50 30.44 -13.35 6.40
C SER A 50 31.07 -13.23 5.01
N SER A 51 30.26 -13.34 3.96
CA SER A 51 30.71 -13.30 2.56
C SER A 51 31.32 -11.94 2.14
N THR A 52 31.54 -11.06 3.11
CA THR A 52 32.24 -9.80 2.95
C THR A 52 33.12 -9.64 4.20
N GLU A 53 34.43 -9.79 4.05
CA GLU A 53 35.39 -9.22 5.00
C GLU A 53 35.11 -7.72 5.04
N VAL A 54 34.58 -7.21 6.16
CA VAL A 54 34.46 -5.77 6.38
C VAL A 54 35.86 -5.31 6.75
N THR A 55 36.68 -5.01 5.74
CA THR A 55 37.95 -4.33 5.94
C THR A 55 37.69 -3.00 6.65
N PHE A 56 38.57 -2.61 7.58
CA PHE A 56 38.43 -1.37 8.36
C PHE A 56 38.33 -0.11 7.48
N GLU A 57 38.70 -0.20 6.19
CA GLU A 57 38.58 0.87 5.19
C GLU A 57 37.13 1.19 4.79
N ASP A 58 36.22 0.21 4.93
CA ASP A 58 34.81 0.33 4.55
C ASP A 58 33.88 0.71 5.72
N ALA A 59 34.47 1.01 6.87
CA ALA A 59 33.76 1.35 8.09
C ALA A 59 34.02 2.79 8.55
N GLU A 60 32.94 3.52 8.84
CA GLU A 60 32.98 4.82 9.49
C GLU A 60 32.91 4.61 11.01
N MET A 61 33.97 5.02 11.70
CA MET A 61 34.05 4.97 13.16
C MET A 61 33.54 6.28 13.75
N ILE A 62 32.40 6.23 14.43
CA ILE A 62 31.83 7.37 15.16
C ILE A 62 32.11 7.18 16.65
N ASN A 63 32.84 8.10 17.26
CA ASN A 63 33.05 8.10 18.70
C ASN A 63 31.84 8.75 19.40
N HIS A 64 30.99 7.92 20.02
CA HIS A 64 29.85 8.38 20.80
C HIS A 64 30.23 8.48 22.28
N PRO A 65 29.95 9.61 22.98
CA PRO A 65 30.40 9.81 24.36
C PRO A 65 29.80 8.83 25.38
N ILE A 66 28.65 8.23 25.08
CA ILE A 66 27.95 7.27 25.96
C ILE A 66 28.13 5.80 25.50
N TYR A 67 28.27 5.56 24.20
CA TYR A 67 28.20 4.20 23.63
C TYR A 67 29.56 3.70 23.12
N GLY A 68 30.63 4.49 23.30
CA GLY A 68 31.97 4.19 22.78
C GLY A 68 32.08 4.37 21.27
N THR A 69 33.06 3.72 20.65
CA THR A 69 33.28 3.76 19.21
C THR A 69 32.28 2.85 18.50
N ILE A 70 31.32 3.44 17.78
CA ILE A 70 30.36 2.72 16.96
C ILE A 70 30.96 2.60 15.55
N VAL A 71 31.12 1.37 15.08
CA VAL A 71 31.60 1.06 13.73
C VAL A 71 30.39 0.87 12.81
N LEU A 72 30.22 1.74 11.82
CA LEU A 72 29.11 1.69 10.86
C LEU A 72 29.64 1.48 9.44
N SER A 73 28.98 0.66 8.63
CA SER A 73 29.38 0.50 7.23
C SER A 73 29.17 1.78 6.42
N LYS A 74 30.15 2.15 5.58
CA LYS A 74 30.07 3.26 4.63
C LYS A 74 29.01 3.05 3.54
N TYR A 75 28.64 1.79 3.26
CA TYR A 75 27.70 1.42 2.21
C TYR A 75 26.27 1.16 2.70
N ARG A 76 25.89 1.65 3.88
CA ARG A 76 24.52 1.53 4.42
C ARG A 76 23.44 2.00 3.45
N TRP A 77 23.74 2.99 2.62
CA TRP A 77 22.85 3.49 1.58
C TRP A 77 22.47 2.42 0.54
N ARG A 78 23.34 1.43 0.27
CA ARG A 78 23.06 0.36 -0.70
C ARG A 78 21.87 -0.50 -0.28
N SER A 79 21.77 -0.83 1.02
CA SER A 79 20.62 -1.58 1.54
C SER A 79 19.31 -0.82 1.35
N TRP A 80 19.32 0.50 1.55
CA TRP A 80 18.16 1.36 1.31
C TRP A 80 17.79 1.48 -0.16
N VAL A 81 18.78 1.52 -1.07
CA VAL A 81 18.54 1.47 -2.52
C VAL A 81 17.88 0.15 -2.91
N THR A 82 18.38 -0.98 -2.42
CA THR A 82 17.77 -2.30 -2.71
C THR A 82 16.34 -2.39 -2.20
N ARG A 83 16.06 -1.88 -0.99
CA ARG A 83 14.69 -1.80 -0.44
C ARG A 83 13.79 -0.91 -1.29
N ALA A 84 14.27 0.26 -1.70
CA ALA A 84 13.53 1.15 -2.58
C ALA A 84 13.19 0.46 -3.92
N LEU A 85 14.14 -0.28 -4.49
CA LEU A 85 13.94 -1.06 -5.71
C LEU A 85 12.83 -2.11 -5.55
N TYR A 86 12.85 -2.90 -4.48
CA TYR A 86 11.77 -3.88 -4.22
C TYR A 86 10.40 -3.21 -4.07
N LEU A 87 10.33 -2.09 -3.32
CA LEU A 87 9.08 -1.35 -3.16
C LEU A 87 8.58 -0.78 -4.50
N THR A 88 9.48 -0.28 -5.37
CA THR A 88 9.09 0.21 -6.70
C THR A 88 8.55 -0.90 -7.60
N LEU A 89 9.17 -2.08 -7.61
CA LEU A 89 8.69 -3.23 -8.38
C LEU A 89 7.30 -3.69 -7.92
N ILE A 90 7.11 -3.81 -6.60
CA ILE A 90 5.81 -4.14 -6.01
C ILE A 90 4.76 -3.09 -6.40
N ASN A 91 5.12 -1.80 -6.37
CA ASN A 91 4.21 -0.72 -6.71
C ASN A 91 3.82 -0.73 -8.20
N ILE A 92 4.77 -1.01 -9.09
CA ILE A 92 4.50 -1.15 -10.53
C ILE A 92 3.54 -2.31 -10.77
N ALA A 93 3.78 -3.47 -10.14
CA ALA A 93 2.89 -4.62 -10.24
C ALA A 93 1.48 -4.29 -9.72
N LEU A 94 1.38 -3.59 -8.58
CA LEU A 94 0.12 -3.16 -8.00
C LEU A 94 -0.64 -2.20 -8.93
N LEU A 95 0.04 -1.21 -9.53
CA LEU A 95 -0.57 -0.30 -10.49
C LEU A 95 -1.07 -1.03 -11.75
N ALA A 96 -0.33 -2.03 -12.23
CA ALA A 96 -0.76 -2.86 -13.36
C ALA A 96 -2.05 -3.64 -13.04
N ILE A 97 -2.16 -4.20 -11.83
CA ILE A 97 -3.36 -4.88 -11.35
C ILE A 97 -4.55 -3.90 -11.29
N ILE A 98 -4.36 -2.70 -10.74
CA ILE A 98 -5.42 -1.68 -10.64
C ILE A 98 -5.91 -1.25 -12.04
N LEU A 99 -5.01 -1.18 -13.02
CA LEU A 99 -5.34 -0.83 -14.40
C LEU A 99 -6.07 -1.96 -15.14
N ALA A 100 -5.75 -3.22 -14.83
CA ALA A 100 -6.35 -4.38 -15.47
C ALA A 100 -7.78 -4.67 -14.98
N MET A 101 -8.18 -4.16 -13.81
CA MET A 101 -9.52 -4.42 -13.27
C MET A 101 -10.64 -3.67 -14.02
N PRO A 102 -11.72 -4.37 -14.43
CA PRO A 102 -12.88 -3.75 -15.05
C PRO A 102 -13.69 -2.97 -14.02
N ARG A 103 -14.11 -1.74 -14.37
CA ARG A 103 -14.79 -0.80 -13.46
C ARG A 103 -16.31 -0.79 -13.64
N ASN A 104 -16.87 -1.94 -14.02
CA ASN A 104 -18.30 -2.07 -14.32
C ASN A 104 -19.13 -2.41 -13.08
N GLN A 105 -18.48 -2.77 -11.97
CA GLN A 105 -19.11 -3.21 -10.72
C GLN A 105 -18.62 -2.37 -9.54
N GLU A 106 -19.50 -2.12 -8.58
CA GLU A 106 -19.20 -1.33 -7.37
C GLU A 106 -18.08 -1.94 -6.53
N ALA A 107 -18.08 -3.28 -6.39
CA ALA A 107 -17.04 -3.99 -5.64
C ALA A 107 -15.64 -3.71 -6.21
N ASN A 108 -15.50 -3.69 -7.55
CA ASN A 108 -14.23 -3.41 -8.20
C ASN A 108 -13.79 -1.95 -8.05
N ILE A 109 -14.73 -1.02 -7.90
CA ILE A 109 -14.42 0.40 -7.66
C ILE A 109 -13.93 0.60 -6.23
N ILE A 110 -14.59 -0.03 -5.24
CA ILE A 110 -14.16 -0.02 -3.85
C ILE A 110 -12.76 -0.65 -3.71
N LEU A 111 -12.55 -1.82 -4.33
CA LEU A 111 -11.23 -2.47 -4.40
C LEU A 111 -10.20 -1.58 -5.12
N GLY A 112 -10.61 -0.86 -6.17
CA GLY A 112 -9.77 0.12 -6.84
C GLY A 112 -9.29 1.23 -5.90
N TYR A 113 -10.17 1.78 -5.06
CA TYR A 113 -9.82 2.79 -4.07
C TYR A 113 -8.86 2.26 -3.00
N THR A 114 -9.11 1.07 -2.46
CA THR A 114 -8.25 0.48 -1.42
C THR A 114 -6.86 0.18 -1.97
N LEU A 115 -6.77 -0.44 -3.15
CA LEU A 115 -5.49 -0.74 -3.79
C LEU A 115 -4.75 0.52 -4.22
N CYS A 116 -5.46 1.57 -4.65
CA CYS A 116 -4.84 2.86 -4.94
C CYS A 116 -4.28 3.53 -3.66
N GLY A 117 -4.96 3.37 -2.51
CA GLY A 117 -4.45 3.82 -1.21
C GLY A 117 -3.18 3.07 -0.77
N VAL A 118 -3.13 1.75 -1.01
CA VAL A 118 -1.93 0.94 -0.78
C VAL A 118 -0.78 1.39 -1.68
N SER A 119 -1.04 1.63 -2.96
CA SER A 119 -0.04 2.13 -3.91
C SER A 119 0.52 3.50 -3.51
N MET A 120 -0.34 4.41 -3.02
CA MET A 120 0.10 5.70 -2.49
C MET A 120 0.98 5.54 -1.24
N SER A 121 0.63 4.62 -0.35
CA SER A 121 1.42 4.32 0.84
C SER A 121 2.82 3.79 0.47
N ILE A 122 2.89 2.88 -0.51
CA ILE A 122 4.18 2.35 -1.01
C ILE A 122 5.01 3.47 -1.66
N SER A 123 4.37 4.35 -2.45
CA SER A 123 5.03 5.51 -3.07
C SER A 123 5.57 6.50 -2.03
N PHE A 124 4.87 6.66 -0.91
CA PHE A 124 5.34 7.45 0.21
C PHE A 124 6.56 6.81 0.90
N TRP A 125 6.56 5.48 1.08
CA TRP A 125 7.70 4.75 1.62
C TRP A 125 8.94 4.83 0.72
N THR A 126 8.78 4.74 -0.61
CA THR A 126 9.91 4.93 -1.54
C THR A 126 10.45 6.35 -1.49
N PHE A 127 9.59 7.35 -1.32
CA PHE A 127 10.01 8.72 -1.07
C PHE A 127 10.83 8.86 0.23
N LEU A 128 10.40 8.23 1.33
CA LEU A 128 11.17 8.21 2.58
C LEU A 128 12.54 7.53 2.40
N CYS A 129 12.63 6.46 1.61
CA CYS A 129 13.92 5.86 1.27
C CYS A 129 14.82 6.85 0.52
N ALA A 130 14.28 7.64 -0.41
CA ALA A 130 15.06 8.67 -1.11
C ALA A 130 15.59 9.76 -0.15
N VAL A 131 14.76 10.21 0.80
CA VAL A 131 15.15 11.18 1.82
C VAL A 131 16.26 10.61 2.71
N LEU A 132 16.16 9.36 3.14
CA LEU A 132 17.21 8.70 3.93
C LEU A 132 18.53 8.59 3.15
N ILE A 133 18.48 8.23 1.87
CA ILE A 133 19.69 8.16 1.02
C ILE A 133 20.32 9.55 0.86
N PHE A 134 19.50 10.60 0.74
CA PHE A 134 19.97 11.98 0.73
C PHE A 134 20.64 12.38 2.05
N MET A 135 20.06 12.02 3.20
CA MET A 135 20.67 12.28 4.52
C MET A 135 22.01 11.55 4.70
N LEU A 136 22.16 10.37 4.08
CA LEU A 136 23.42 9.62 4.04
C LEU A 136 24.44 10.19 3.02
N LYS A 137 24.16 11.35 2.41
CA LYS A 137 25.02 12.04 1.42
C LYS A 137 25.41 11.16 0.22
N ALA A 138 24.62 10.14 -0.10
CA ALA A 138 24.89 9.22 -1.20
C ALA A 138 24.18 9.69 -2.48
N ALA A 139 24.90 9.79 -3.60
CA ALA A 139 24.36 10.30 -4.88
C ALA A 139 23.16 9.50 -5.42
N ALA A 140 22.94 8.27 -4.96
CA ALA A 140 21.81 7.43 -5.39
C ALA A 140 20.42 8.06 -5.19
N TRP A 141 20.28 9.08 -4.33
CA TRP A 141 19.00 9.79 -4.12
C TRP A 141 18.46 10.42 -5.41
N THR A 142 19.35 10.83 -6.35
CA THR A 142 18.95 11.47 -7.61
C THR A 142 18.20 10.53 -8.55
N TYR A 143 18.35 9.22 -8.38
CA TYR A 143 17.63 8.21 -9.16
C TYR A 143 16.35 7.75 -8.46
N VAL A 144 16.40 7.55 -7.14
CA VAL A 144 15.26 7.03 -6.37
C VAL A 144 14.16 8.09 -6.23
N LEU A 145 14.52 9.36 -6.04
CA LEU A 145 13.55 10.42 -5.80
C LEU A 145 12.62 10.67 -7.01
N PRO A 146 13.12 10.84 -8.26
CA PRO A 146 12.24 11.01 -9.41
C PRO A 146 11.31 9.81 -9.64
N VAL A 147 11.78 8.60 -9.37
CA VAL A 147 10.96 7.38 -9.51
C VAL A 147 9.82 7.37 -8.48
N ALA A 148 10.10 7.73 -7.23
CA ALA A 148 9.08 7.82 -6.19
C ALA A 148 8.01 8.88 -6.54
N LEU A 149 8.43 10.05 -7.03
CA LEU A 149 7.52 11.11 -7.48
C LEU A 149 6.71 10.68 -8.71
N GLY A 150 7.34 10.03 -9.68
CA GLY A 150 6.67 9.53 -10.88
C GLY A 150 5.60 8.49 -10.58
N LEU A 151 5.88 7.55 -9.68
CA LEU A 151 4.91 6.56 -9.23
C LEU A 151 3.77 7.18 -8.43
N GLY A 152 4.07 8.15 -7.55
CA GLY A 152 3.04 8.90 -6.84
C GLY A 152 2.11 9.67 -7.79
N ALA A 153 2.68 10.33 -8.80
CA ALA A 153 1.91 11.04 -9.83
C ALA A 153 1.06 10.07 -10.66
N ALA A 154 1.61 8.92 -11.07
CA ALA A 154 0.87 7.90 -11.79
C ALA A 154 -0.31 7.35 -10.97
N GLY A 155 -0.08 7.06 -9.68
CA GLY A 155 -1.14 6.65 -8.75
C GLY A 155 -2.25 7.70 -8.63
N TYR A 156 -1.89 8.98 -8.57
CA TYR A 156 -2.88 10.07 -8.50
C TYR A 156 -3.73 10.17 -9.77
N LEU A 157 -3.12 10.03 -10.95
CA LEU A 157 -3.85 10.02 -12.22
C LEU A 157 -4.82 8.83 -12.30
N ILE A 158 -4.42 7.67 -11.79
CA ILE A 158 -5.28 6.48 -11.72
C ILE A 158 -6.44 6.72 -10.77
N LEU A 159 -6.20 7.30 -9.59
CA LEU A 159 -7.26 7.68 -8.64
C LEU A 159 -8.29 8.61 -9.30
N MET A 160 -7.83 9.62 -10.04
CA MET A 160 -8.72 10.52 -10.77
C MET A 160 -9.55 9.80 -11.83
N ARG A 161 -8.97 8.81 -12.51
CA ARG A 161 -9.72 7.96 -13.43
C ARG A 161 -10.75 7.08 -12.72
N ILE A 162 -10.44 6.53 -11.55
CA ILE A 162 -11.40 5.75 -10.75
C ILE A 162 -12.56 6.64 -10.30
N LYS A 163 -12.25 7.85 -9.80
CA LYS A 163 -13.27 8.84 -9.40
C LYS A 163 -14.22 9.21 -10.55
N LYS A 164 -13.70 9.37 -11.77
CA LYS A 164 -14.55 9.63 -12.95
C LYS A 164 -15.50 8.45 -13.25
N SER A 165 -15.01 7.22 -13.13
CA SER A 165 -15.84 6.01 -13.31
C SER A 165 -16.94 5.90 -12.24
N ASP A 166 -16.63 6.27 -11.00
CA ASP A 166 -17.57 6.28 -9.88
C ASP A 166 -18.75 7.25 -10.13
N VAL A 167 -18.46 8.50 -10.51
CA VAL A 167 -19.47 9.50 -10.85
C VAL A 167 -20.37 9.03 -12.01
N SER A 168 -19.80 8.41 -13.04
CA SER A 168 -20.60 7.91 -14.17
C SER A 168 -21.57 6.79 -13.78
N LEU A 169 -21.21 5.96 -12.79
CA LEU A 169 -22.07 4.89 -12.31
C LEU A 169 -23.19 5.41 -11.40
N SER A 170 -22.93 6.43 -10.58
CA SER A 170 -24.00 7.07 -9.81
C SER A 170 -25.01 7.77 -10.73
N GLU A 171 -24.55 8.47 -11.78
CA GLU A 171 -25.41 9.09 -12.78
C GLU A 171 -26.26 8.05 -13.54
N LEU A 172 -25.67 6.92 -13.94
CA LEU A 172 -26.41 5.83 -14.56
C LEU A 172 -27.49 5.27 -13.62
N LYS A 173 -27.16 5.02 -12.35
CA LYS A 173 -28.16 4.56 -11.36
C LYS A 173 -29.30 5.56 -11.19
N GLU A 174 -29.01 6.85 -11.12
CA GLU A 174 -30.04 7.89 -11.05
C GLU A 174 -30.92 7.91 -12.30
N SER A 175 -30.35 7.74 -13.49
CA SER A 175 -31.15 7.66 -14.72
C SER A 175 -32.06 6.44 -14.76
N PHE A 176 -31.58 5.26 -14.32
CA PHE A 176 -32.41 4.06 -14.20
C PHE A 176 -33.50 4.23 -13.14
N GLN A 177 -33.21 4.87 -12.01
CA GLN A 177 -34.22 5.19 -11.01
C GLN A 177 -35.27 6.17 -11.51
N LYS A 178 -34.88 7.21 -12.27
CA LYS A 178 -35.81 8.15 -12.90
C LYS A 178 -36.68 7.46 -13.95
N MET A 179 -36.10 6.58 -14.77
CA MET A 179 -36.83 5.80 -15.75
C MET A 179 -37.78 4.79 -15.09
N ASN A 180 -37.36 4.10 -14.02
CA ASN A 180 -38.26 3.23 -13.25
C ASN A 180 -39.38 4.01 -12.54
N LYS A 181 -39.10 5.20 -12.01
CA LYS A 181 -40.13 6.08 -11.42
C LYS A 181 -41.12 6.60 -12.48
N ALA A 182 -40.65 6.90 -13.69
CA ALA A 182 -41.50 7.26 -14.82
C ALA A 182 -42.28 6.06 -15.38
N SER A 183 -41.70 4.85 -15.32
CA SER A 183 -42.33 3.57 -15.67
C SER A 183 -43.26 3.04 -14.56
N THR A 184 -43.25 3.65 -13.37
CA THR A 184 -44.33 3.46 -12.40
C THR A 184 -45.48 4.32 -12.90
N GLU A 185 -46.12 3.84 -13.96
CA GLU A 185 -47.32 4.43 -14.53
C GLU A 185 -48.37 4.58 -13.43
N ASP A 186 -49.17 5.64 -13.57
CA ASP A 186 -50.33 5.96 -12.76
C ASP A 186 -51.05 4.68 -12.29
N PRO A 187 -51.33 4.49 -10.98
CA PRO A 187 -52.08 3.33 -10.50
C PRO A 187 -53.43 3.12 -11.22
N ARG A 188 -53.93 4.14 -11.92
CA ARG A 188 -55.12 4.13 -12.79
C ARG A 188 -54.91 3.52 -14.18
N LEU A 189 -53.66 3.46 -14.68
CA LEU A 189 -53.29 2.89 -15.98
C LEU A 189 -52.73 1.47 -15.83
N THR A 190 -53.19 0.73 -14.82
CA THR A 190 -52.87 -0.69 -14.70
C THR A 190 -53.58 -1.47 -15.80
N SER A 191 -52.81 -2.04 -16.73
CA SER A 191 -53.37 -2.89 -17.79
C SER A 191 -54.06 -4.09 -17.16
N VAL A 192 -55.38 -4.17 -17.31
CA VAL A 192 -56.15 -5.31 -16.82
C VAL A 192 -55.89 -6.50 -17.76
N PRO A 193 -55.39 -7.65 -17.26
CA PRO A 193 -55.14 -8.81 -18.11
C PRO A 193 -56.47 -9.40 -18.60
N GLY A 194 -56.68 -9.40 -19.92
CA GLY A 194 -57.85 -10.01 -20.56
C GLY A 194 -57.75 -10.03 -22.08
N THR A 195 -58.50 -10.92 -22.72
CA THR A 195 -58.59 -11.04 -24.19
C THR A 195 -59.71 -10.14 -24.74
N PRO A 196 -59.64 -9.69 -26.02
CA PRO A 196 -60.68 -8.84 -26.60
C PRO A 196 -62.06 -9.53 -26.50
N GLY A 197 -62.94 -8.99 -25.65
CA GLY A 197 -64.27 -9.55 -25.38
C GLY A 197 -64.58 -9.83 -23.90
N ASP A 198 -63.57 -9.79 -23.01
CA ASP A 198 -63.73 -10.18 -21.59
C ASP A 198 -64.34 -9.11 -20.66
N TRP A 199 -64.63 -7.89 -21.15
CA TRP A 199 -65.08 -6.77 -20.28
C TRP A 199 -66.45 -6.20 -20.69
N PRO A 200 -67.57 -6.86 -20.33
CA PRO A 200 -68.90 -6.31 -20.51
C PRO A 200 -69.25 -5.43 -19.30
N GLY A 201 -68.82 -4.16 -19.31
CA GLY A 201 -69.41 -3.14 -18.41
C GLY A 201 -68.47 -2.17 -17.71
N ASP A 202 -67.15 -2.35 -17.75
CA ASP A 202 -66.22 -1.43 -17.10
C ASP A 202 -65.66 -0.42 -18.11
N ASP A 203 -66.21 0.79 -18.04
CA ASP A 203 -65.83 1.94 -18.85
C ASP A 203 -64.40 2.39 -18.50
N PHE A 204 -63.56 2.55 -19.53
CA PHE A 204 -62.10 2.62 -19.50
C PHE A 204 -61.47 3.92 -18.92
N LEU A 205 -62.11 4.65 -18.01
CA LEU A 205 -61.52 5.85 -17.43
C LEU A 205 -61.90 6.05 -15.95
N ARG A 206 -60.90 5.96 -15.06
CA ARG A 206 -60.96 6.60 -13.75
C ARG A 206 -59.66 7.29 -13.40
#